data_AF-A0A1B6FS06-F1
#
_entry.id   AF-A0A1B6FS06-F1
#
_cell.length_a   1.000
_cell.length_b   1.000
_cell.length_c   1.000
_cell.angle_alpha   90.00
_cell.angle_beta   90.00
_cell.angle_gamma   90.00
#
_symmetry.space_group_name_H-M   'P 1'
#
loop_
_entity.id
_entity.type
_entity.pdbx_description
1 polymer ?
#
loop_
_entity_poly.entity_id
_entity_poly.type
_entity_poly.pdbx_seq_one_letter_code
_entity_poly.pdbx_strand_id
1 'polypeptide(L)'
;KVRGWRVSCEPSPSDHRIIKFDLEDNTLIEEKPRRNPQRTNWAMYKNTLRLNLDRISPRVANHLELDDSVEAISTVIMDAYSDSCPLKEKKGNRDVPWWNNRLSSLRKEVRKLFNRAKCKGDWQGYREKLTLYNVEIRNAKR
;
A
#
# COMPACT_ATOMS: atom_id res chain seq x y z
N LYS A 1 11.48 10.58 10.86
CA LYS A 1 11.82 11.62 11.89
C LYS A 1 12.63 12.72 11.20
N VAL A 2 12.47 14.00 11.55
CA VAL A 2 13.24 15.10 10.93
C VAL A 2 14.58 15.26 11.65
N ARG A 3 15.68 15.39 10.91
CA ARG A 3 17.03 15.67 11.41
C ARG A 3 17.70 16.77 10.57
N GLY A 4 18.80 17.34 11.09
CA GLY A 4 19.68 18.21 10.29
C GLY A 4 19.03 19.52 9.79
N TRP A 5 18.03 20.03 10.51
CA TRP A 5 17.33 21.27 10.16
C TRP A 5 18.31 22.45 10.13
N ARG A 6 18.34 23.17 9.02
CA ARG A 6 19.19 24.35 8.81
C ARG A 6 18.64 25.27 7.73
N VAL A 7 18.96 26.55 7.81
CA VAL A 7 18.69 27.53 6.75
C VAL A 7 19.91 27.58 5.83
N SER A 8 19.71 27.37 4.52
CA SER A 8 20.75 27.41 3.50
C SER A 8 21.27 28.84 3.32
N CYS A 9 22.59 28.97 3.19
CA CYS A 9 23.25 30.23 2.80
C CYS A 9 23.37 30.39 1.28
N GLU A 10 22.88 29.43 0.49
CA GLU A 10 22.88 29.52 -0.97
C GLU A 10 22.00 30.69 -1.44
N PRO A 11 22.50 31.54 -2.36
CA PRO A 11 21.74 32.66 -2.89
C PRO A 11 20.53 32.14 -3.69
N SER A 12 19.35 32.65 -3.33
CA SER A 12 18.08 32.39 -4.00
C SER A 12 17.65 33.64 -4.76
N PRO A 13 17.01 33.55 -5.94
CA PRO A 13 16.39 34.70 -6.61
C PRO A 13 15.15 35.27 -5.88
N SER A 14 14.81 34.74 -4.70
CA SER A 14 13.78 35.24 -3.80
C SER A 14 14.41 35.86 -2.56
N ASP A 15 13.72 36.83 -1.97
CA ASP A 15 13.93 37.38 -0.64
C ASP A 15 13.86 36.35 0.50
N HIS A 16 13.34 35.14 0.23
CA HIS A 16 13.29 34.02 1.18
C HIS A 16 14.53 33.11 1.09
N ARG A 17 14.99 32.62 2.26
CA ARG A 17 16.06 31.62 2.38
C ARG A 17 15.50 30.18 2.37
N ILE A 18 16.24 29.26 1.73
CA ILE A 18 15.85 27.86 1.61
C ILE A 18 16.09 27.13 2.94
N ILE A 19 15.08 26.42 3.45
CA ILE A 19 15.24 25.53 4.61
C ILE A 19 15.60 24.12 4.10
N LYS A 20 16.68 23.54 4.65
CA LYS A 20 17.13 22.17 4.39
C LYS A 20 16.99 21.33 5.65
N PHE A 21 16.53 20.10 5.51
CA PHE A 21 16.49 19.11 6.58
C PHE A 21 16.51 17.71 5.95
N ASP A 22 16.91 16.74 6.75
CA ASP A 22 16.95 15.33 6.37
C ASP A 22 15.72 14.65 6.97
N LEU A 23 15.00 13.90 6.14
CA LEU A 23 13.94 13.04 6.59
C LEU A 23 14.53 11.65 6.80
N GLU A 24 14.56 11.20 8.06
CA GLU A 24 14.72 9.78 8.33
C GLU A 24 13.47 9.07 7.84
N ASP A 25 13.66 8.31 6.76
CA ASP A 25 12.65 7.51 6.13
C ASP A 25 12.42 6.26 6.99
N ASN A 26 11.51 6.37 7.95
CA ASN A 26 11.04 5.22 8.71
C ASN A 26 10.08 4.35 7.87
N THR A 27 10.09 4.40 6.53
CA THR A 27 9.13 3.67 5.67
C THR A 27 9.31 2.16 5.65
N LEU A 28 10.23 1.61 6.43
CA LEU A 28 10.25 0.19 6.77
C LEU A 28 9.36 -0.11 8.00
N ILE A 29 8.25 0.61 8.19
CA ILE A 29 7.15 0.03 8.97
C ILE A 29 6.66 -1.12 8.10
N GLU A 30 7.04 -2.36 8.44
CA GLU A 30 6.38 -3.54 7.91
C GLU A 30 4.87 -3.32 8.08
N GLU A 31 4.19 -3.06 6.95
CA GLU A 31 2.76 -2.82 6.98
C GLU A 31 2.11 -4.12 7.44
N LYS A 32 1.71 -4.16 8.72
CA LYS A 32 1.08 -5.34 9.31
C LYS A 32 -0.07 -5.80 8.43
N PRO A 33 -0.21 -7.12 8.17
CA PRO A 33 -1.31 -7.63 7.37
C PRO A 33 -2.64 -7.23 8.00
N ARG A 34 -3.64 -6.91 7.17
CA ARG A 34 -4.96 -6.46 7.62
C ARG A 34 -6.06 -7.31 7.01
N ARG A 35 -7.14 -7.49 7.77
CA ARG A 35 -8.40 -8.04 7.27
C ARG A 35 -9.17 -6.94 6.54
N ASN A 36 -9.91 -7.31 5.50
CA ASN A 36 -10.84 -6.41 4.84
C ASN A 36 -12.27 -6.94 5.06
N PRO A 37 -13.01 -6.41 6.04
CA PRO A 37 -14.35 -6.89 6.37
C PRO A 37 -15.33 -6.88 5.18
N GLN A 38 -15.16 -5.95 4.24
CA GLN A 38 -16.01 -5.85 3.05
C GLN A 38 -15.80 -7.01 2.06
N ARG A 39 -14.67 -7.72 2.15
CA ARG A 39 -14.33 -8.86 1.29
C ARG A 39 -14.45 -10.21 2.01
N THR A 40 -15.09 -10.24 3.17
CA THR A 40 -15.36 -11.48 3.92
C THR A 40 -16.20 -12.42 3.07
N ASN A 41 -15.83 -13.70 3.03
CA ASN A 41 -16.65 -14.73 2.40
C ASN A 41 -17.83 -15.07 3.32
N TRP A 42 -18.94 -14.34 3.17
CA TRP A 42 -20.12 -14.51 3.99
C TRP A 42 -20.78 -15.89 3.88
N ALA A 43 -20.68 -16.56 2.72
CA ALA A 43 -21.22 -17.91 2.55
C ALA A 43 -20.42 -18.92 3.40
N MET A 44 -19.09 -18.84 3.35
CA MET A 44 -18.21 -19.63 4.19
C MET A 44 -18.43 -19.33 5.68
N TYR A 45 -18.49 -18.04 6.06
CA TYR A 45 -18.75 -17.63 7.44
C TYR A 45 -20.02 -18.27 7.98
N LYS A 46 -21.15 -18.15 7.25
CA LYS A 46 -22.44 -18.70 7.68
C LYS A 46 -22.41 -20.22 7.81
N ASN A 47 -21.77 -20.91 6.86
CA ASN A 47 -21.67 -22.37 6.89
C ASN A 47 -20.81 -22.86 8.06
N THR A 48 -19.62 -22.29 8.23
CA THR A 48 -18.70 -22.64 9.32
C THR A 48 -19.32 -22.31 10.68
N LEU A 49 -19.91 -21.12 10.82
CA LEU A 49 -20.57 -20.71 12.06
C LEU A 49 -21.71 -21.65 12.42
N ARG A 50 -22.58 -22.00 11.46
CA ARG A 50 -23.69 -22.92 11.70
C ARG A 50 -23.19 -24.31 12.15
N LEU A 51 -22.25 -24.89 11.42
CA LEU A 51 -21.70 -26.20 11.75
C LEU A 51 -21.04 -26.24 13.14
N ASN A 52 -20.38 -25.15 13.53
CA ASN A 52 -19.70 -25.07 14.82
C ASN A 52 -20.68 -24.77 15.97
N LEU A 53 -21.71 -23.94 15.74
CA LEU A 53 -22.76 -23.69 16.73
C LEU A 53 -23.62 -24.94 16.96
N ASP A 54 -23.94 -25.71 15.92
CA ASP A 54 -24.71 -26.96 16.04
C ASP A 54 -23.96 -28.02 16.89
N ARG A 55 -22.63 -27.88 17.04
CA ARG A 55 -21.79 -28.72 17.91
C ARG A 55 -21.74 -28.25 19.36
N ILE A 56 -22.07 -26.98 19.61
CA ILE A 56 -22.15 -26.43 20.96
C ILE A 56 -23.55 -26.70 21.48
N SER A 57 -23.65 -27.54 22.51
CA SER A 57 -24.89 -27.72 23.27
C SER A 57 -24.73 -27.03 24.62
N PRO A 58 -25.04 -25.72 24.73
CA PRO A 58 -24.88 -25.01 25.98
C PRO A 58 -25.91 -25.54 26.99
N ARG A 59 -25.42 -26.15 28.06
CA ARG A 59 -26.23 -26.53 29.22
C ARG A 59 -25.77 -25.65 30.36
N VAL A 60 -26.63 -24.73 30.77
CA VAL A 60 -26.31 -23.74 31.79
C VAL A 60 -27.13 -24.03 33.03
N ALA A 61 -26.53 -24.66 34.03
CA ALA A 61 -27.11 -24.90 35.34
C ALA A 61 -26.62 -23.89 36.39
N ASN A 62 -25.49 -23.23 36.16
CA ASN A 62 -24.90 -22.24 37.06
C ASN A 62 -24.15 -21.14 36.28
N HIS A 63 -23.68 -20.12 37.01
CA HIS A 63 -23.01 -18.95 36.44
C HIS A 63 -21.65 -19.27 35.80
N LEU A 64 -20.92 -20.28 36.27
CA LEU A 64 -19.65 -20.69 35.67
C LEU A 64 -19.89 -21.33 34.30
N GLU A 65 -20.88 -22.22 34.22
CA GLU A 65 -21.30 -22.84 32.95
C GLU A 65 -21.86 -21.82 31.94
N LEU A 66 -22.41 -20.71 32.44
CA LEU A 66 -22.85 -19.59 31.61
C LEU A 66 -21.64 -18.91 30.97
N ASP A 67 -20.63 -18.54 31.77
CA ASP A 67 -19.42 -17.88 31.29
C ASP A 67 -18.65 -18.77 30.31
N ASP A 68 -18.52 -20.07 30.62
CA ASP A 68 -17.91 -21.06 29.73
C ASP A 68 -18.67 -21.16 28.38
N SER A 69 -20.00 -21.13 28.43
CA SER A 69 -20.83 -21.15 27.22
C SER A 69 -20.66 -19.87 26.38
N VAL A 70 -20.54 -18.71 27.03
CA VAL A 70 -20.28 -17.43 26.36
C VAL A 70 -18.91 -17.43 25.69
N GLU A 71 -17.88 -17.95 26.38
CA GLU A 71 -16.53 -18.08 25.82
C GLU A 71 -16.50 -19.02 24.62
N ALA A 72 -17.18 -20.18 24.72
CA ALA A 72 -17.28 -21.14 23.63
C ALA A 72 -17.95 -20.55 22.38
N ILE A 73 -19.07 -19.85 22.55
CA ILE A 73 -19.77 -19.19 21.44
C ILE A 73 -18.91 -18.06 20.86
N SER A 74 -18.29 -17.24 21.70
CA SER A 74 -17.43 -16.13 21.27
C SER A 74 -16.25 -16.62 20.44
N THR A 75 -15.60 -17.70 20.88
CA THR A 75 -14.50 -18.36 20.18
C THR A 75 -14.95 -18.84 18.81
N VAL A 76 -16.09 -19.54 18.74
CA VAL A 76 -16.64 -20.05 17.47
C VAL A 76 -16.97 -18.93 16.49
N ILE A 77 -17.51 -17.80 16.96
CA ILE A 77 -17.77 -16.62 16.12
C ILE A 77 -16.45 -16.04 15.59
N MET A 78 -15.45 -15.89 16.46
CA MET A 78 -14.16 -15.31 16.11
C MET A 78 -13.36 -16.20 15.14
N ASP A 79 -13.45 -17.52 15.29
CA ASP A 79 -12.79 -18.49 14.41
C ASP A 79 -13.45 -18.51 13.03
N ALA A 80 -14.79 -18.60 12.99
CA ALA A 80 -15.53 -18.54 11.72
C ALA A 80 -15.23 -17.24 10.96
N TYR A 81 -15.11 -16.11 11.68
CA TYR A 81 -14.72 -14.83 11.08
C TYR A 81 -13.26 -14.85 10.60
N SER A 82 -12.34 -15.38 11.39
CA SER A 82 -10.92 -15.45 11.04
C SER A 82 -10.67 -16.29 9.79
N ASP A 83 -11.39 -17.40 9.64
CA ASP A 83 -11.33 -18.29 8.48
C ASP A 83 -11.94 -17.66 7.23
N SER A 84 -13.11 -17.02 7.38
CA SER A 84 -13.82 -16.38 6.26
C SER A 84 -13.23 -15.03 5.85
N CYS A 85 -12.44 -14.40 6.71
CA CYS A 85 -11.76 -13.14 6.49
C CYS A 85 -10.25 -13.29 6.81
N PRO A 86 -9.48 -13.97 5.94
CA PRO A 86 -8.06 -14.16 6.18
C PRO A 86 -7.31 -12.82 6.16
N LEU A 87 -6.24 -12.76 6.96
CA LEU A 87 -5.29 -11.65 6.92
C LEU A 87 -4.68 -11.55 5.52
N LYS A 88 -4.73 -10.36 4.92
CA LYS A 88 -4.08 -10.11 3.64
C LYS A 88 -2.90 -9.19 3.86
N GLU A 89 -1.76 -9.64 3.36
CA GLU A 89 -0.64 -8.75 3.12
C GLU A 89 -1.05 -7.75 2.04
N LYS A 90 -0.71 -6.48 2.27
CA LYS A 90 -0.85 -5.47 1.24
C LYS A 90 0.27 -5.73 0.24
N LYS A 91 -0.08 -6.16 -0.98
CA LYS A 91 0.85 -6.10 -2.10
C LYS A 91 1.28 -4.64 -2.23
N GLY A 92 2.59 -4.38 -2.11
CA GLY A 92 3.11 -3.04 -2.25
C GLY A 92 2.62 -2.42 -3.56
N ASN A 93 2.51 -1.09 -3.61
CA ASN A 93 2.05 -0.32 -4.78
C ASN A 93 2.96 -0.47 -6.04
N ARG A 94 3.86 -1.47 -6.05
CA ARG A 94 4.73 -1.90 -7.14
C ARG A 94 4.08 -3.00 -7.99
N ASP A 95 2.75 -3.05 -8.07
CA ASP A 95 2.00 -4.02 -8.89
C ASP A 95 2.09 -3.70 -10.40
N VAL A 96 3.24 -3.19 -10.83
CA VAL A 96 3.59 -2.97 -12.23
C VAL A 96 4.87 -3.77 -12.49
N PRO A 97 4.78 -5.09 -12.71
CA PRO A 97 5.95 -5.98 -12.86
C PRO A 97 6.91 -5.52 -13.97
N TRP A 98 6.37 -4.86 -14.98
CA TRP A 98 7.11 -4.30 -16.11
C TRP A 98 7.77 -2.94 -15.82
N TRP A 99 7.52 -2.32 -14.67
CA TRP A 99 8.15 -1.05 -14.32
C TRP A 99 9.56 -1.26 -13.78
N ASN A 100 10.56 -0.68 -14.44
CA ASN A 100 11.97 -0.87 -14.10
C ASN A 100 12.72 0.47 -13.95
N ASN A 101 13.98 0.39 -13.49
CA ASN A 101 14.84 1.55 -13.27
C ASN A 101 15.09 2.34 -14.56
N ARG A 102 15.21 1.66 -15.71
CA ARG A 102 15.41 2.30 -17.01
C ARG A 102 14.22 3.17 -17.39
N LEU A 103 13.00 2.67 -17.24
CA LEU A 103 11.77 3.43 -17.44
C LEU A 103 11.66 4.63 -16.50
N SER A 104 12.08 4.48 -15.25
CA SER A 104 12.12 5.56 -14.26
C SER A 104 13.07 6.69 -14.69
N SER A 105 14.27 6.34 -15.17
CA SER A 105 15.24 7.30 -15.69
C SER A 105 14.74 8.01 -16.95
N LEU A 106 14.20 7.26 -17.92
CA LEU A 106 13.64 7.82 -19.15
C LEU A 106 12.48 8.77 -18.88
N ARG A 107 11.57 8.43 -17.95
CA ARG A 107 10.48 9.31 -17.55
C ARG A 107 10.98 10.64 -16.99
N LYS A 108 12.02 10.62 -16.17
CA LYS A 108 12.66 11.84 -15.64
C LYS A 108 13.28 12.69 -16.76
N GLU A 109 13.99 12.06 -17.70
CA GLU A 109 14.59 12.74 -18.86
C GLU A 109 13.54 13.39 -19.77
N VAL A 110 12.49 12.64 -20.11
CA VAL A 110 11.37 13.14 -20.92
C VAL A 110 10.74 14.35 -20.24
N ARG A 111 10.50 14.31 -18.93
CA ARG A 111 9.94 15.44 -18.18
C ARG A 111 10.87 16.65 -18.18
N LYS A 112 12.17 16.45 -18.01
CA LYS A 112 13.18 17.52 -18.07
C LYS A 112 13.20 18.20 -19.45
N LEU A 113 13.18 17.41 -20.52
CA LEU A 113 13.18 17.92 -21.89
C LEU A 113 11.87 18.61 -22.26
N PHE A 114 10.73 18.09 -21.79
CA PHE A 114 9.44 18.75 -21.95
C PHE A 114 9.45 20.16 -21.33
N ASN A 115 9.93 20.29 -20.09
CA ASN A 115 10.01 21.59 -19.43
C ASN A 115 10.97 22.54 -20.16
N ARG A 116 12.10 22.03 -20.67
CA ARG A 116 13.04 22.82 -21.48
C ARG A 116 12.41 23.28 -22.79
N ALA A 117 11.70 22.40 -23.49
CA ALA A 117 11.00 22.69 -24.74
C ALA A 117 9.94 23.78 -24.54
N LYS A 118 9.18 23.69 -23.44
CA LYS A 118 8.17 24.69 -23.09
C LYS A 118 8.76 26.10 -22.90
N CYS A 119 9.97 26.21 -22.34
CA CYS A 119 10.62 27.50 -22.11
C CYS A 119 11.42 28.01 -23.33
N LYS A 120 12.07 27.11 -24.07
CA LYS A 120 13.06 27.47 -25.12
C LYS A 120 12.58 27.20 -26.55
N GLY A 121 11.43 26.57 -26.74
CA GLY A 121 10.89 26.19 -28.05
C GLY A 121 11.57 24.98 -28.72
N ASP A 122 12.58 24.37 -28.08
CA ASP A 122 13.31 23.21 -28.59
C ASP A 122 12.57 21.90 -28.30
N TRP A 123 11.77 21.44 -29.27
CA TRP A 123 10.94 20.24 -29.15
C TRP A 123 11.61 18.95 -29.64
N GLN A 124 12.71 19.04 -30.37
CA GLN A 124 13.30 17.90 -31.07
C GLN A 124 13.77 16.84 -30.07
N GLY A 125 14.60 17.23 -29.10
CA GLY A 125 15.10 16.32 -28.08
C GLY A 125 13.98 15.69 -27.23
N TYR A 126 12.90 16.44 -26.97
CA TYR A 126 11.72 15.91 -26.27
C TYR A 126 11.05 14.79 -27.07
N ARG A 127 10.80 15.01 -28.37
CA ARG A 127 10.12 14.02 -29.24
C ARG A 127 10.93 12.73 -29.36
N GLU A 128 12.25 12.84 -29.53
CA GLU A 128 13.15 11.69 -29.62
C GLU A 128 13.14 10.86 -28.33
N LYS A 129 13.30 11.51 -27.17
CA LYS A 129 13.29 10.81 -25.87
C LYS A 129 11.92 10.25 -25.51
N LEU A 130 10.83 10.93 -25.89
CA LEU A 130 9.47 10.41 -25.71
C LEU A 130 9.25 9.14 -26.54
N THR A 131 9.76 9.12 -27.77
CA THR A 131 9.69 7.93 -28.64
C THR A 131 10.42 6.76 -28.01
N LEU A 132 11.65 6.98 -27.53
CA LEU A 132 12.44 5.96 -26.83
C LEU A 132 11.71 5.43 -25.58
N TYR A 133 11.17 6.32 -24.76
CA TYR A 133 10.39 5.95 -23.58
C TYR A 133 9.16 5.09 -23.96
N ASN A 134 8.43 5.45 -25.01
CA ASN A 134 7.26 4.68 -25.45
C ASN A 134 7.61 3.32 -26.07
N VAL A 135 8.79 3.20 -26.70
CA VAL A 135 9.33 1.90 -27.14
C VAL A 135 9.64 1.02 -25.94
N GLU A 136 10.36 1.55 -24.95
CA GLU A 136 10.73 0.80 -23.74
C GLU A 136 9.50 0.39 -22.92
N ILE A 137 8.47 1.23 -22.85
CA ILE A 137 7.20 0.87 -22.20
C ILE A 137 6.55 -0.32 -22.91
N ARG A 138 6.57 -0.36 -24.25
CA ARG A 138 6.02 -1.49 -25.01
C ARG A 138 6.84 -2.76 -24.82
N ASN A 139 8.16 -2.65 -24.81
CA ASN A 139 9.05 -3.78 -24.60
C ASN A 139 8.90 -4.37 -23.19
N ALA A 140 8.82 -3.53 -22.17
CA ALA A 140 8.70 -4.00 -20.80
C ALA A 140 7.36 -4.68 -20.52
N LYS A 141 6.29 -4.28 -21.22
CA LYS A 141 4.94 -4.85 -21.08
C LYS A 141 4.73 -6.18 -21.82
N ARG A 142 5.64 -6.56 -22.73
CA ARG A 142 5.60 -7.85 -23.44
C ARG A 142 6.12 -8.95 -22.54
#